data_AF-A0A7K1CLS5-F1
#
_entry.id   AF-A0A7K1CLS5-F1
#
_cell.length_a   1.000
_cell.length_b   1.000
_cell.length_c   1.000
_cell.angle_alpha   90.00
_cell.angle_beta   90.00
_cell.angle_gamma   90.00
#
_symmetry.space_group_name_H-M   'P 1'
#
loop_
_entity.id
_entity.type
_entity.pdbx_description
1 polymer ?
#
loop_
_entity_poly.entity_id
_entity_poly.type
_entity_poly.pdbx_seq_one_letter_code
_entity_poly.pdbx_strand_id
1 'polypeptide(L)' 'VLQACGVDTETYSGFAFGMGLERTLMVRHGITDMHDIVEGDIRFSRKFGVGL' A
#
# COMPACT_ATOMS: atom_id res chain seq x y z
N VAL A 1 -13.21 9.39 -15.97
CA VAL A 1 -11.91 8.84 -16.41
C VAL A 1 -12.06 8.11 -17.75
N LEU A 2 -12.90 7.09 -17.86
CA LEU A 2 -13.08 6.33 -19.12
C LEU A 2 -13.38 7.24 -20.33
N GLN A 3 -14.41 8.10 -20.27
CA GLN A 3 -14.70 9.08 -21.34
C GLN A 3 -13.53 10.03 -21.62
N ALA A 4 -12.83 10.50 -20.58
CA ALA A 4 -11.66 11.37 -20.73
C ALA A 4 -10.47 10.66 -21.41
N CYS A 5 -10.44 9.32 -21.39
CA CYS A 5 -9.49 8.48 -22.10
C CYS A 5 -10.03 7.96 -23.45
N GLY A 6 -11.18 8.46 -23.92
CA GLY A 6 -11.80 8.04 -25.19
C GLY A 6 -12.50 6.68 -25.14
N VAL A 7 -12.81 6.16 -23.95
CA VAL A 7 -13.54 4.88 -23.77
C VAL A 7 -15.04 5.16 -23.64
N ASP A 8 -15.84 4.50 -24.46
CA ASP A 8 -17.30 4.52 -24.39
C ASP A 8 -17.82 3.83 -23.13
N THR A 9 -18.55 4.58 -22.30
CA THR A 9 -19.09 4.13 -21.01
C THR A 9 -20.42 3.39 -21.11
N GLU A 10 -21.09 3.39 -22.26
CA GLU A 10 -22.29 2.58 -22.47
C GLU A 10 -21.94 1.11 -22.74
N THR A 11 -20.80 0.88 -23.40
CA THR A 11 -20.27 -0.46 -23.68
C THR A 11 -19.37 -0.99 -22.57
N TYR A 12 -18.58 -0.12 -21.92
CA TYR A 12 -17.54 -0.54 -20.98
C TYR A 12 -17.68 0.12 -19.60
N SER A 13 -17.50 -0.70 -18.56
CA SER A 13 -17.37 -0.26 -17.16
C SER A 13 -15.98 -0.59 -16.62
N GLY A 14 -15.61 0.02 -15.49
CA GLY A 14 -14.30 -0.18 -14.88
C GLY A 14 -14.35 -0.15 -13.36
N PHE A 15 -13.45 -0.92 -12.74
CA PHE A 15 -13.18 -0.90 -11.31
C PHE A 15 -11.68 -0.66 -11.10
N ALA A 16 -11.34 -0.01 -9.98
CA ALA A 16 -9.96 0.15 -9.54
C ALA A 16 -9.91 0.09 -8.02
N PHE A 17 -8.77 -0.38 -7.50
CA PHE A 17 -8.48 -0.33 -6.07
C PHE A 17 -7.03 0.09 -5.87
N GLY A 18 -6.75 0.64 -4.69
CA GLY A 18 -5.42 1.00 -4.24
C GLY A 18 -5.31 0.73 -2.75
N MET A 19 -4.15 0.24 -2.34
CA MET A 19 -3.84 -0.02 -0.93
C MET A 19 -2.44 0.51 -0.64
N GLY A 20 -2.31 1.27 0.45
CA GLY A 20 -1.02 1.71 0.95
C GLY A 20 -0.35 0.59 1.75
N LEU A 21 0.87 0.22 1.37
CA LEU A 21 1.60 -0.85 2.04
C LEU A 21 1.91 -0.48 3.49
N GLU A 22 2.29 0.75 3.76
CA GLU A 22 2.62 1.28 5.08
C GLU A 22 1.41 1.21 6.00
N ARG A 23 0.24 1.66 5.52
CA ARG A 23 -1.02 1.62 6.29
C ARG A 23 -1.41 0.19 6.62
N THR A 24 -1.30 -0.73 5.65
CA THR A 24 -1.60 -2.15 5.85
C THR A 24 -0.62 -2.80 6.82
N LEU A 25 0.68 -2.48 6.71
CA LEU A 25 1.71 -2.95 7.62
C LEU A 25 1.43 -2.48 9.06
N MET A 26 1.08 -1.20 9.24
CA MET A 26 0.74 -0.64 10.55
C MET A 26 -0.47 -1.34 11.19
N VAL A 27 -1.55 -1.55 10.43
CA VAL A 27 -2.74 -2.23 10.96
C VAL A 27 -2.45 -3.70 11.27
N ARG A 28 -1.73 -4.39 10.39
CA ARG A 28 -1.44 -5.82 10.54
C ARG A 28 -0.50 -6.11 11.71
N HIS A 29 0.48 -5.24 11.95
CA HIS A 29 1.53 -5.45 12.96
C HIS A 29 1.39 -4.55 14.19
N GLY A 30 0.32 -3.76 14.29
CA GLY A 30 0.08 -2.85 15.42
C GLY A 30 1.13 -1.75 15.57
N ILE A 31 1.75 -1.32 14.46
CA ILE A 31 2.75 -0.25 14.48
C ILE A 31 2.01 1.08 14.63
N THR A 32 2.34 1.80 15.70
CA THR A 32 1.68 3.07 16.06
C THR A 32 2.31 4.28 15.40
N ASP A 33 3.56 4.18 14.96
CA ASP A 33 4.33 5.27 14.36
C ASP A 33 4.90 4.88 12.99
N MET A 34 4.72 5.74 12.00
CA MET A 34 5.25 5.52 10.65
C MET A 34 6.77 5.70 10.61
N HIS A 35 7.36 6.47 11.52
CA HIS A 35 8.81 6.70 11.59
C HIS A 35 9.59 5.39 11.76
N ASP A 36 9.04 4.44 12.53
CA ASP A 36 9.60 3.09 12.68
C ASP A 36 9.86 2.40 11.34
N ILE A 37 9.06 2.71 10.30
CA ILE A 37 9.15 2.10 8.97
C ILE A 37 10.17 2.84 8.08
N VAL A 38 10.28 4.16 8.20
CA VAL A 38 10.99 5.01 7.21
C VAL A 38 12.36 5.51 7.66
N GLU A 39 12.65 5.55 8.97
CA GLU A 39 13.92 6.09 9.49
C GLU A 39 15.13 5.16 9.28
N GLY A 40 14.90 3.91 8.87
CA GLY A 40 15.98 2.97 8.57
C GLY A 40 16.67 2.36 9.80
N ASP A 41 16.00 2.33 10.95
CA ASP A 41 16.52 1.68 12.16
C ASP A 41 16.59 0.16 11.99
N ILE A 42 17.79 -0.41 12.13
CA ILE A 42 18.04 -1.86 12.04
C ILE A 42 17.20 -2.66 13.05
N ARG A 43 16.82 -2.06 14.20
CA ARG A 43 15.99 -2.71 15.23
C ARG A 43 14.59 -3.00 14.71
N PHE A 44 14.07 -2.16 13.82
CA PHE A 44 12.79 -2.40 13.16
C PHE A 44 12.89 -3.58 12.21
N SER A 45 13.84 -3.54 11.25
CA SER A 45 14.00 -4.59 10.24
C SER A 45 14.34 -5.96 10.85
N ARG A 46 15.11 -6.00 11.94
CA ARG A 46 15.42 -7.25 12.65
C ARG A 46 14.19 -7.98 13.20
N LYS A 47 13.09 -7.30 13.48
CA LYS A 47 11.84 -7.95 13.94
C LYS A 47 11.22 -8.85 12.86
N PHE A 48 11.56 -8.64 11.59
CA PHE A 48 11.01 -9.37 10.45
C PHE A 48 11.93 -10.49 9.93
N GLY A 49 13.15 -10.60 10.45
CA GLY A 49 14.12 -11.63 10.05
C GLY A 49 14.70 -11.43 8.65
N VAL A 50 15.45 -12.43 8.17
CA VAL A 50 15.93 -12.47 6.78
C VAL A 50 14.82 -13.10 5.94
N GLY A 51 14.34 -12.40 4.91
CA GLY A 51 13.37 -12.97 3.98
C GLY A 51 13.89 -14.26 3.34
N LEU A 52 13.00 -15.22 3.11
CA LEU A 52 13.29 -16.43 2.34
C LEU A 52 13.65 -16.09 0.88
#